data_AF-A0A137SS91-F1
#
_entry.id   AF-A0A137SS91-F1
#
_cell.length_a   1.000
_cell.length_b   1.000
_cell.length_c   1.000
_cell.angle_alpha   90.00
_cell.angle_beta   90.00
_cell.angle_gamma   90.00
#
_symmetry.space_group_name_H-M   'P 1'
#
loop_
_entity.id
_entity.type
_entity.pdbx_description
1 polymer ?
#
loop_
_entity_poly.entity_id
_entity_poly.type
_entity_poly.pdbx_seq_one_letter_code
_entity_poly.pdbx_strand_id
1 'polypeptide(L)'
;MKFPKIILLAGMLSLTYACSDENLSDTSVVKIENEVADAEFDKWLQKNYADPYNINFNYRYVDKLVHSPFNVIPADVAKSRALAVLIKKVWMDAYEEVAGKDFLKKKCFREFQLVGSPQVKENGEITLGQAEGGIMVTLFRVNELDPAHIYINQTNHYEPKYKTPLDLNHWFFHTMHHEFMHILTQTKNYSTDFQTISSGKYHAADWVNLKDEDAAKEGFVTGYASKEYNEDIAELYSTYVTLTEDAWQEILDHGVIVKTDEAGNVLYQQDKRGNYIYEEGPDGNPAYLTDKDGLLVPEKDANGSIVYQKDQKGNYLYFKNGTEKIPMYAGHGPLYYVYEEGNIIPLYADASGKLKLVTEAVGDPIYEKNEAGQTVYDDSGKPVPAYYKIPVFEYKKLPVVDTTGKDAILKKMAIIRTYFKDSWGLDLDKIREVVLRKSKEAETMDLTKLP
;
A
#
# COMPACT_ATOMS: atom_id res chain seq x y z
N MET A 1 -1.94 -48.19 66.93
CA MET A 1 -0.66 -48.34 67.64
C MET A 1 0.27 -49.22 66.80
N LYS A 2 1.46 -48.67 66.51
CA LYS A 2 2.75 -49.33 66.19
C LYS A 2 2.90 -50.11 64.87
N PHE A 3 3.65 -49.50 63.94
CA PHE A 3 4.50 -50.14 62.92
C PHE A 3 5.63 -50.96 63.58
N PRO A 4 6.33 -51.82 62.81
CA PRO A 4 7.65 -51.41 62.33
C PRO A 4 8.03 -51.84 60.89
N LYS A 5 9.04 -51.13 60.38
CA LYS A 5 9.83 -51.29 59.15
C LYS A 5 10.75 -52.53 59.21
N ILE A 6 11.19 -53.03 58.04
CA ILE A 6 12.53 -53.61 57.69
C ILE A 6 12.38 -54.24 56.28
N ILE A 7 12.87 -53.62 55.21
CA ILE A 7 14.17 -53.87 54.53
C ILE A 7 14.41 -55.35 54.20
N LEU A 8 14.41 -55.71 52.91
CA LEU A 8 15.45 -56.59 52.38
C LEU A 8 15.69 -56.35 50.89
N LEU A 9 16.95 -56.06 50.61
CA LEU A 9 17.59 -55.85 49.33
C LEU A 9 18.22 -57.18 48.87
N ALA A 10 18.24 -57.39 47.56
CA ALA A 10 19.19 -58.19 46.78
C ALA A 10 18.97 -59.71 46.60
N GLY A 11 19.10 -60.12 45.33
CA GLY A 11 19.14 -61.50 44.84
C GLY A 11 18.32 -61.67 43.55
N MET A 12 18.56 -60.88 42.50
CA MET A 12 19.54 -61.13 41.44
C MET A 12 19.19 -62.35 40.55
N LEU A 13 19.00 -62.03 39.26
CA LEU A 13 19.14 -62.89 38.07
C LEU A 13 18.01 -63.88 37.72
N SER A 14 17.18 -63.50 36.73
CA SER A 14 17.23 -64.16 35.41
C SER A 14 16.24 -63.53 34.41
N LEU A 15 16.73 -63.30 33.18
CA LEU A 15 16.02 -63.04 31.91
C LEU A 15 15.81 -61.58 31.49
N THR A 16 16.91 -60.92 31.12
CA THR A 16 16.95 -59.88 30.08
C THR A 16 17.45 -60.51 28.78
N TYR A 17 16.62 -60.56 27.73
CA TYR A 17 17.03 -60.54 26.31
C TYR A 17 15.78 -60.42 25.42
N ALA A 18 15.37 -59.18 25.13
CA ALA A 18 14.67 -58.76 23.91
C ALA A 18 14.32 -57.27 24.01
N CYS A 19 15.31 -56.42 23.80
CA CYS A 19 15.21 -55.18 23.04
C CYS A 19 16.65 -54.69 22.88
N SER A 20 17.15 -54.76 21.66
CA SER A 20 18.40 -54.12 21.28
C SER A 20 18.26 -52.63 21.56
N ASP A 21 19.11 -52.10 22.44
CA ASP A 21 19.32 -50.66 22.53
C ASP A 21 19.81 -50.18 21.17
N GLU A 22 18.95 -49.49 20.42
CA GLU A 22 19.43 -48.56 19.40
C GLU A 22 20.12 -47.42 20.16
N ASN A 23 21.43 -47.56 20.35
CA ASN A 23 22.26 -46.43 20.74
C ASN A 23 22.07 -45.36 19.66
N LEU A 24 21.46 -44.24 20.05
CA LEU A 24 21.57 -42.98 19.31
C LEU A 24 23.06 -42.75 19.05
N SER A 25 23.43 -42.51 17.79
CA SER A 25 24.82 -42.20 17.48
C SER A 25 25.24 -40.93 18.22
N ASP A 26 26.40 -40.96 18.86
CA ASP A 26 27.02 -39.75 19.46
C ASP A 26 27.30 -38.65 18.42
N THR A 27 27.14 -38.96 17.14
CA THR A 27 27.07 -38.01 16.04
C THR A 27 25.61 -37.61 15.81
N SER A 28 25.30 -36.35 16.11
CA SER A 28 24.06 -35.71 15.67
C SER A 28 23.88 -35.87 14.16
N VAL A 29 22.67 -36.27 13.71
CA VAL A 29 22.27 -36.22 12.29
C VAL A 29 22.27 -34.80 11.73
N VAL A 30 22.23 -33.78 12.61
CA VAL A 30 22.66 -32.43 12.28
C VAL A 30 24.17 -32.41 12.44
N LYS A 31 24.88 -32.56 11.32
CA LYS A 31 26.26 -32.10 11.26
C LYS A 31 26.22 -30.60 11.52
N ILE A 32 26.54 -30.17 12.74
CA ILE A 32 27.14 -28.85 12.92
C ILE A 32 28.52 -29.00 12.29
N GLU A 33 28.57 -28.87 10.96
CA GLU A 33 29.81 -28.41 10.35
C GLU A 33 30.17 -27.16 11.14
N ASN A 34 31.36 -27.13 11.72
CA ASN A 34 31.88 -25.91 12.31
C ASN A 34 31.78 -24.85 11.21
N GLU A 35 30.73 -24.02 11.28
CA GLU A 35 30.39 -23.03 10.26
C GLU A 35 31.61 -22.14 10.14
N VAL A 36 32.36 -22.38 9.06
CA VAL A 36 33.64 -21.74 8.82
C VAL A 36 33.33 -20.26 8.82
N ALA A 37 33.96 -19.54 9.74
CA ALA A 37 33.87 -18.11 9.75
C ALA A 37 34.13 -17.58 8.35
N ASP A 38 33.15 -16.87 7.80
CA ASP A 38 33.35 -16.14 6.56
C ASP A 38 34.23 -14.94 6.91
N ALA A 39 35.53 -15.19 6.94
CA ALA A 39 36.52 -14.20 7.32
C ALA A 39 36.50 -12.96 6.41
N GLU A 40 35.98 -13.08 5.18
CA GLU A 40 35.76 -11.93 4.31
C GLU A 40 34.55 -11.12 4.76
N PHE A 41 33.44 -11.80 5.09
CA PHE A 41 32.25 -11.13 5.62
C PHE A 41 32.49 -10.50 6.99
N ASP A 42 33.17 -11.18 7.90
CA ASP A 42 33.53 -10.63 9.22
C ASP A 42 34.38 -9.35 9.08
N LYS A 43 35.37 -9.34 8.17
CA LYS A 43 36.17 -8.13 7.85
C LYS A 43 35.31 -7.03 7.25
N TRP A 44 34.37 -7.39 6.38
CA TRP A 44 33.47 -6.43 5.78
C TRP A 44 32.53 -5.80 6.83
N LEU A 45 31.98 -6.60 7.74
CA LEU A 45 31.18 -6.11 8.87
C LEU A 45 32.02 -5.22 9.79
N GLN A 46 33.25 -5.61 10.11
CA GLN A 46 34.15 -4.78 10.91
C GLN A 46 34.32 -3.38 10.27
N LYS A 47 34.66 -3.34 8.99
CA LYS A 47 34.92 -2.10 8.24
C LYS A 47 33.67 -1.23 8.04
N ASN A 48 32.51 -1.85 7.83
CA ASN A 48 31.29 -1.15 7.41
C ASN A 48 30.30 -0.88 8.54
N TYR A 49 30.39 -1.60 9.67
CA TYR A 49 29.49 -1.50 10.81
C TYR A 49 30.24 -1.14 12.09
N ALA A 50 31.19 -1.98 12.51
CA ALA A 50 31.83 -1.86 13.82
C ALA A 50 32.74 -0.63 13.92
N ASP A 51 33.76 -0.51 13.06
CA ASP A 51 34.71 0.60 13.06
C ASP A 51 34.03 1.98 12.89
N PRO A 52 33.09 2.17 11.93
CA PRO A 52 32.50 3.48 11.71
C PRO A 52 31.38 3.88 12.69
N TYR A 53 30.61 2.93 13.23
CA TYR A 53 29.37 3.23 13.98
C TYR A 53 29.25 2.51 15.33
N ASN A 54 30.20 1.65 15.69
CA ASN A 54 30.14 0.79 16.88
C ASN A 54 28.87 -0.06 16.90
N ILE A 55 28.64 -0.77 15.78
CA ILE A 55 27.53 -1.70 15.60
C ILE A 55 28.09 -3.12 15.60
N ASN A 56 27.58 -3.96 16.50
CA ASN A 56 27.77 -5.40 16.46
C ASN A 56 26.71 -6.03 15.54
N PHE A 57 27.12 -6.80 14.54
CA PHE A 57 26.20 -7.41 13.59
C PHE A 57 26.29 -8.93 13.69
N ASN A 58 25.38 -9.53 14.47
CA ASN A 58 25.35 -10.96 14.73
C ASN A 58 24.50 -11.67 13.68
N TYR A 59 25.17 -12.20 12.65
CA TYR A 59 24.53 -13.11 11.69
C TYR A 59 24.49 -14.57 12.18
N ARG A 60 25.37 -14.91 13.11
CA ARG A 60 25.36 -16.22 13.77
C ARG A 60 24.31 -16.24 14.85
N TYR A 61 23.76 -17.41 15.10
CA TYR A 61 22.85 -17.59 16.21
C TYR A 61 23.59 -17.42 17.54
N VAL A 62 23.15 -16.47 18.36
CA VAL A 62 23.69 -16.24 19.70
C VAL A 62 22.59 -16.56 20.72
N ASP A 63 22.70 -17.71 21.39
CA ASP A 63 21.73 -18.21 22.39
C ASP A 63 21.31 -17.16 23.42
N LYS A 64 22.23 -16.25 23.79
CA LYS A 64 21.99 -15.22 24.82
C LYS A 64 21.21 -14.00 24.32
N LEU A 65 21.19 -13.74 23.01
CA LEU A 65 20.52 -12.58 22.41
C LEU A 65 19.11 -12.92 21.92
N VAL A 66 18.81 -14.22 21.78
CA VAL A 66 17.51 -14.72 21.38
C VAL A 66 16.84 -15.32 22.62
N HIS A 67 16.26 -14.47 23.47
CA HIS A 67 15.52 -14.91 24.66
C HIS A 67 14.17 -15.51 24.27
N SER A 68 14.20 -16.64 23.58
CA SER A 68 13.01 -17.23 22.95
C SER A 68 12.77 -18.64 23.48
N PRO A 69 11.60 -18.91 24.11
CA PRO A 69 11.15 -20.29 24.33
C PRO A 69 10.73 -20.99 23.01
N PHE A 70 10.89 -20.33 21.86
CA PHE A 70 10.42 -20.79 20.55
C PHE A 70 11.56 -21.40 19.71
N ASN A 71 11.24 -22.46 18.95
CA ASN A 71 12.17 -23.12 18.03
C ASN A 71 12.43 -22.24 16.80
N VAL A 72 13.52 -21.47 16.79
CA VAL A 72 13.98 -20.72 15.61
C VAL A 72 15.19 -21.39 14.97
N ILE A 73 15.39 -21.17 13.68
CA ILE A 73 16.57 -21.69 12.95
C ILE A 73 17.60 -20.57 12.70
N PRO A 74 18.91 -20.89 12.68
CA PRO A 74 19.95 -19.95 12.30
C PRO A 74 19.73 -19.36 10.90
N ALA A 75 20.19 -18.12 10.71
CA ALA A 75 20.17 -17.46 9.42
C ALA A 75 21.28 -18.01 8.51
N ASP A 76 20.96 -18.26 7.24
CA ASP A 76 21.91 -18.64 6.21
C ASP A 76 22.95 -17.53 5.99
N VAL A 77 24.22 -17.90 5.91
CA VAL A 77 25.33 -16.92 5.85
C VAL A 77 25.27 -16.08 4.57
N ALA A 78 24.94 -16.66 3.42
CA ALA A 78 24.87 -15.93 2.16
C ALA A 78 23.70 -14.94 2.15
N LYS A 79 22.55 -15.33 2.71
CA LYS A 79 21.39 -14.43 2.88
C LYS A 79 21.65 -13.36 3.93
N SER A 80 22.36 -13.70 5.00
CA SER A 80 22.81 -12.72 6.01
C SER A 80 23.73 -11.66 5.42
N ARG A 81 24.66 -12.07 4.54
CA ARG A 81 25.53 -11.18 3.78
C ARG A 81 24.72 -10.23 2.90
N ALA A 82 23.79 -10.77 2.12
CA ALA A 82 22.91 -9.96 1.27
C ALA A 82 22.10 -8.94 2.08
N LEU A 83 21.49 -9.37 3.20
CA LEU A 83 20.72 -8.49 4.07
C LEU A 83 21.59 -7.41 4.73
N ALA A 84 22.81 -7.72 5.15
CA ALA A 84 23.73 -6.71 5.69
C ALA A 84 24.08 -5.66 4.63
N VAL A 85 24.40 -6.07 3.39
CA VAL A 85 24.65 -5.13 2.29
C VAL A 85 23.43 -4.23 2.04
N LEU A 86 22.24 -4.81 2.06
CA LEU A 86 20.98 -4.10 1.88
C LEU A 86 20.67 -3.11 3.01
N ILE A 87 20.83 -3.51 4.28
CA ILE A 87 20.67 -2.62 5.45
C ILE A 87 21.61 -1.44 5.36
N LYS A 88 22.88 -1.68 5.01
CA LYS A 88 23.84 -0.60 4.81
C LYS A 88 23.36 0.35 3.73
N LYS A 89 22.97 -0.17 2.57
CA LYS A 89 22.57 0.64 1.41
C LYS A 89 21.30 1.43 1.65
N VAL A 90 20.22 0.77 2.04
CA VAL A 90 18.87 1.33 2.09
C VAL A 90 18.68 2.20 3.33
N TRP A 91 19.19 1.74 4.47
CA TRP A 91 18.98 2.41 5.75
C TRP A 91 20.20 3.27 6.15
N MET A 92 21.36 2.67 6.40
CA MET A 92 22.50 3.41 6.98
C MET A 92 22.99 4.53 6.05
N ASP A 93 23.24 4.22 4.79
CA ASP A 93 23.75 5.19 3.82
C ASP A 93 22.71 6.30 3.56
N ALA A 94 21.41 6.04 3.76
CA ALA A 94 20.37 7.07 3.65
C ALA A 94 20.46 8.09 4.78
N TYR A 95 20.52 7.61 6.03
CA TYR A 95 20.67 8.49 7.19
C TYR A 95 22.04 9.16 7.24
N GLU A 96 23.12 8.52 6.79
CA GLU A 96 24.42 9.19 6.71
C GLU A 96 24.41 10.35 5.72
N GLU A 97 23.75 10.19 4.58
CA GLU A 97 23.65 11.23 3.56
C GLU A 97 22.87 12.46 4.06
N VAL A 98 21.81 12.26 4.85
CA VAL A 98 20.95 13.36 5.31
C VAL A 98 21.39 13.91 6.67
N ALA A 99 21.74 13.04 7.62
CA ALA A 99 22.02 13.41 9.01
C ALA A 99 23.51 13.38 9.38
N GLY A 100 24.35 12.81 8.51
CA GLY A 100 25.79 12.68 8.75
C GLY A 100 26.15 11.50 9.64
N LYS A 101 27.41 11.07 9.51
CA LYS A 101 27.96 9.91 10.21
C LYS A 101 27.86 10.00 11.73
N ASP A 102 28.05 11.19 12.29
CA ASP A 102 28.03 11.40 13.74
C ASP A 102 26.63 11.29 14.34
N PHE A 103 25.58 11.54 13.56
CA PHE A 103 24.21 11.28 13.98
C PHE A 103 23.98 9.77 14.15
N LEU A 104 24.33 8.98 13.12
CA LEU A 104 24.22 7.52 13.18
C LEU A 104 25.03 6.94 14.34
N LYS A 105 26.30 7.33 14.51
CA LYS A 105 27.12 6.89 15.66
C LYS A 105 26.46 7.10 17.02
N LYS A 106 25.52 8.03 17.17
CA LYS A 106 24.83 8.33 18.43
C LYS A 106 23.45 7.68 18.54
N LYS A 107 22.77 7.45 17.41
CA LYS A 107 21.34 7.13 17.38
C LYS A 107 21.00 5.80 16.69
N CYS A 108 21.91 5.21 15.93
CA CYS A 108 21.68 3.92 15.32
C CYS A 108 21.57 2.80 16.37
N PHE A 109 20.97 1.68 15.96
CA PHE A 109 21.09 0.41 16.67
C PHE A 109 22.56 0.07 16.94
N ARG A 110 22.85 -0.55 18.08
CA ARG A 110 24.19 -1.05 18.44
C ARG A 110 24.37 -2.52 18.16
N GLU A 111 23.27 -3.26 18.09
CA GLU A 111 23.33 -4.70 17.91
C GLU A 111 22.25 -5.15 16.93
N PHE A 112 22.65 -5.92 15.92
CA PHE A 112 21.74 -6.64 15.04
C PHE A 112 21.82 -8.13 15.38
N GLN A 113 20.69 -8.82 15.43
CA GLN A 113 20.62 -10.27 15.47
C GLN A 113 19.78 -10.77 14.29
N LEU A 114 20.37 -11.60 13.45
CA LEU A 114 19.66 -12.23 12.34
C LEU A 114 19.16 -13.61 12.75
N VAL A 115 17.91 -13.92 12.36
CA VAL A 115 17.27 -15.21 12.62
C VAL A 115 16.63 -15.71 11.32
N GLY A 116 16.86 -16.98 10.99
CA GLY A 116 16.49 -17.56 9.72
C GLY A 116 14.98 -17.76 9.54
N SER A 117 14.28 -18.20 10.58
CA SER A 117 12.83 -18.45 10.58
C SER A 117 12.03 -17.27 11.15
N PRO A 118 10.72 -17.21 10.90
CA PRO A 118 9.82 -16.39 11.72
C PRO A 118 9.84 -16.86 13.19
N GLN A 119 9.60 -15.94 14.11
CA GLN A 119 9.20 -16.28 15.47
C GLN A 119 7.68 -16.23 15.55
N VAL A 120 7.04 -17.36 15.85
CA VAL A 120 5.60 -17.49 15.95
C VAL A 120 5.21 -17.62 17.42
N LYS A 121 4.40 -16.68 17.91
CA LYS A 121 3.84 -16.70 19.27
C LYS A 121 2.77 -17.80 19.40
N GLU A 122 2.38 -18.16 20.62
CA GLU A 122 1.36 -19.21 20.86
C GLU A 122 0.00 -18.91 20.19
N ASN A 123 -0.32 -17.63 19.96
CA ASN A 123 -1.52 -17.17 19.26
C ASN A 123 -1.40 -17.20 17.72
N GLY A 124 -0.28 -17.69 17.16
CA GLY A 124 -0.02 -17.73 15.72
C GLY A 124 0.50 -16.41 15.12
N GLU A 125 0.69 -15.37 15.94
CA GLU A 125 1.23 -14.08 15.51
C GLU A 125 2.74 -14.19 15.23
N ILE A 126 3.18 -13.60 14.12
CA ILE A 126 4.59 -13.58 13.71
C ILE A 126 5.24 -12.30 14.23
N THR A 127 6.35 -12.42 14.95
CA THR A 127 7.18 -11.27 15.32
C THR A 127 7.92 -10.75 14.07
N LEU A 128 7.67 -9.49 13.71
CA LEU A 128 8.31 -8.82 12.56
C LEU A 128 9.76 -8.42 12.87
N GLY A 129 10.00 -8.01 14.11
CA GLY A 129 11.30 -7.72 14.71
C GLY A 129 11.12 -7.36 16.18
N GLN A 130 12.20 -7.31 16.95
CA GLN A 130 12.15 -6.88 18.35
C GLN A 130 13.32 -5.95 18.63
N ALA A 131 13.03 -4.84 19.32
CA ALA A 131 14.05 -3.99 19.91
C ALA A 131 14.03 -4.09 21.43
N GLU A 132 15.19 -4.41 22.03
CA GLU A 132 15.37 -4.33 23.48
C GLU A 132 16.05 -3.01 23.85
N GLY A 133 15.34 -2.16 24.59
CA GLY A 133 15.87 -0.91 25.14
C GLY A 133 16.40 0.09 24.10
N GLY A 134 15.97 -0.02 22.84
CA GLY A 134 16.38 0.88 21.75
C GLY A 134 17.82 0.70 21.27
N ILE A 135 18.48 -0.41 21.62
CA ILE A 135 19.90 -0.65 21.34
C ILE A 135 20.10 -1.86 20.42
N MET A 136 19.25 -2.87 20.52
CA MET A 136 19.30 -4.08 19.68
C MET A 136 18.13 -4.12 18.71
N VAL A 137 18.31 -4.71 17.54
CA VAL A 137 17.22 -5.10 16.63
C VAL A 137 17.41 -6.56 16.19
N THR A 138 16.37 -7.37 16.36
CA THR A 138 16.32 -8.75 15.85
C THR A 138 15.48 -8.80 14.59
N LEU A 139 16.04 -9.35 13.50
CA LEU A 139 15.39 -9.48 12.20
C LEU A 139 15.15 -10.96 11.88
N PHE A 140 13.89 -11.32 11.66
CA PHE A 140 13.45 -12.69 11.40
C PHE A 140 13.29 -12.98 9.89
N ARG A 141 13.04 -14.24 9.53
CA ARG A 141 12.78 -14.69 8.14
C ARG A 141 13.92 -14.46 7.15
N VAL A 142 15.16 -14.34 7.63
CA VAL A 142 16.32 -14.13 6.75
C VAL A 142 16.49 -15.26 5.74
N ASN A 143 16.07 -16.49 6.07
CA ASN A 143 16.18 -17.63 5.16
C ASN A 143 15.18 -17.58 4.00
N GLU A 144 14.23 -16.65 4.01
CA GLU A 144 13.25 -16.46 2.93
C GLU A 144 13.68 -15.39 1.93
N LEU A 145 14.74 -14.63 2.23
CA LEU A 145 15.38 -13.72 1.28
C LEU A 145 15.88 -14.51 0.06
N ASP A 146 15.58 -14.03 -1.14
CA ASP A 146 16.21 -14.48 -2.39
C ASP A 146 17.14 -13.36 -2.89
N PRO A 147 18.47 -13.46 -2.65
CA PRO A 147 19.41 -12.43 -3.09
C PRO A 147 19.44 -12.19 -4.60
N ALA A 148 18.95 -13.12 -5.42
CA ALA A 148 18.88 -12.97 -6.87
C ALA A 148 17.61 -12.25 -7.35
N HIS A 149 16.54 -12.26 -6.52
CA HIS A 149 15.24 -11.69 -6.85
C HIS A 149 14.65 -10.97 -5.64
N ILE A 150 15.32 -9.90 -5.21
CA ILE A 150 14.80 -9.06 -4.13
C ILE A 150 13.61 -8.22 -4.60
N TYR A 151 12.77 -7.84 -3.66
CA TYR A 151 11.64 -6.97 -3.90
C TYR A 151 11.45 -6.03 -2.70
N ILE A 152 11.39 -4.73 -2.96
CA ILE A 152 11.21 -3.70 -1.94
C ILE A 152 9.96 -2.91 -2.32
N ASN A 153 8.81 -3.23 -1.73
CA ASN A 153 7.56 -2.56 -2.08
C ASN A 153 7.56 -1.11 -1.58
N GLN A 154 7.33 -0.17 -2.49
CA GLN A 154 7.18 1.26 -2.18
C GLN A 154 5.87 1.85 -2.72
N THR A 155 5.09 1.07 -3.44
CA THR A 155 4.01 1.57 -4.30
C THR A 155 2.64 1.04 -3.92
N ASN A 156 2.56 0.07 -3.01
CA ASN A 156 1.28 -0.51 -2.60
C ASN A 156 1.28 -0.78 -1.09
N HIS A 157 0.72 0.13 -0.31
CA HIS A 157 0.63 -0.01 1.15
C HIS A 157 -0.18 -1.24 1.60
N TYR A 158 -1.17 -1.63 0.79
CA TYR A 158 -2.13 -2.69 1.10
C TYR A 158 -1.77 -4.04 0.46
N GLU A 159 -0.52 -4.21 0.05
CA GLU A 159 -0.09 -5.45 -0.59
C GLU A 159 -0.18 -6.66 0.37
N PRO A 160 -0.66 -7.83 -0.10
CA PRO A 160 -0.68 -9.03 0.73
C PRO A 160 0.71 -9.44 1.23
N LYS A 161 0.87 -9.44 2.56
CA LYS A 161 2.15 -9.63 3.29
C LYS A 161 2.82 -11.01 3.07
N TYR A 162 2.11 -11.97 2.49
CA TYR A 162 2.55 -13.34 2.19
C TYR A 162 2.92 -13.57 0.71
N LYS A 163 3.01 -12.49 -0.08
CA LYS A 163 3.47 -12.56 -1.48
C LYS A 163 4.92 -13.01 -1.57
N THR A 164 5.25 -13.68 -2.68
CA THR A 164 6.61 -13.99 -3.10
C THR A 164 6.96 -13.23 -4.39
N PRO A 165 8.21 -12.72 -4.55
CA PRO A 165 9.30 -12.71 -3.56
C PRO A 165 8.97 -11.92 -2.28
N LEU A 166 9.69 -12.20 -1.19
CA LEU A 166 9.51 -11.58 0.11
C LEU A 166 9.65 -10.06 0.01
N ASP A 167 8.64 -9.30 0.43
CA ASP A 167 8.73 -7.84 0.50
C ASP A 167 9.66 -7.40 1.62
N LEU A 168 10.87 -6.98 1.26
CA LEU A 168 11.87 -6.56 2.22
C LEU A 168 11.52 -5.23 2.91
N ASN A 169 10.64 -4.41 2.30
CA ASN A 169 10.19 -3.19 2.94
C ASN A 169 9.34 -3.51 4.17
N HIS A 170 8.29 -4.32 4.01
CA HIS A 170 7.42 -4.71 5.13
C HIS A 170 8.18 -5.48 6.23
N TRP A 171 9.01 -6.46 5.85
CA TRP A 171 9.62 -7.40 6.80
C TRP A 171 10.91 -6.91 7.47
N PHE A 172 11.60 -5.92 6.87
CA PHE A 172 12.86 -5.41 7.42
C PHE A 172 12.86 -3.88 7.53
N PHE A 173 12.74 -3.15 6.42
CA PHE A 173 13.03 -1.72 6.43
C PHE A 173 11.99 -0.90 7.18
N HIS A 174 10.69 -1.15 6.97
CA HIS A 174 9.60 -0.51 7.71
C HIS A 174 9.77 -0.72 9.21
N THR A 175 10.01 -1.96 9.65
CA THR A 175 10.27 -2.29 11.06
C THR A 175 11.50 -1.56 11.60
N MET A 176 12.59 -1.50 10.84
CA MET A 176 13.78 -0.75 11.25
C MET A 176 13.51 0.75 11.37
N HIS A 177 12.76 1.36 10.46
CA HIS A 177 12.37 2.77 10.55
C HIS A 177 11.43 3.00 11.75
N HIS A 178 10.51 2.09 12.01
CA HIS A 178 9.60 2.12 13.15
C HIS A 178 10.38 2.13 14.48
N GLU A 179 11.25 1.15 14.69
CA GLU A 179 12.06 1.05 15.90
C GLU A 179 13.03 2.23 16.03
N PHE A 180 13.56 2.72 14.90
CA PHE A 180 14.40 3.90 14.92
C PHE A 180 13.63 5.14 15.39
N MET A 181 12.36 5.29 15.04
CA MET A 181 11.53 6.38 15.54
C MET A 181 11.35 6.30 17.06
N HIS A 182 11.14 5.11 17.62
CA HIS A 182 11.10 4.91 19.08
C HIS A 182 12.40 5.36 19.76
N ILE A 183 13.57 5.05 19.19
CA ILE A 183 14.86 5.52 19.73
C ILE A 183 14.94 7.05 19.73
N LEU A 184 14.50 7.69 18.64
CA LEU A 184 14.51 9.15 18.56
C LEU A 184 13.60 9.76 19.63
N THR A 185 12.35 9.31 19.72
CA THR A 185 11.35 9.87 20.65
C THR A 185 11.68 9.61 22.12
N GLN A 186 12.30 8.48 22.45
CA GLN A 186 12.81 8.19 23.80
C GLN A 186 13.95 9.11 24.22
N THR A 187 14.73 9.63 23.26
CA THR A 187 15.90 10.48 23.57
C THR A 187 15.61 11.97 23.48
N LYS A 188 14.61 12.38 22.70
CA LYS A 188 14.08 13.75 22.64
C LYS A 188 12.58 13.69 22.45
N ASN A 189 11.86 14.32 23.37
CA ASN A 189 10.40 14.40 23.35
C ASN A 189 9.88 15.16 22.12
N TYR A 190 8.69 14.80 21.67
CA TYR A 190 7.90 15.49 20.67
C TYR A 190 6.66 16.14 21.33
N SER A 191 5.90 16.93 20.57
CA SER A 191 4.71 17.61 21.12
C SER A 191 3.68 16.59 21.64
N THR A 192 3.21 16.81 22.87
CA THR A 192 2.11 16.03 23.45
C THR A 192 0.78 16.25 22.71
N ASP A 193 0.69 17.27 21.84
CA ASP A 193 -0.50 17.48 21.00
C ASP A 193 -0.76 16.28 20.08
N PHE A 194 0.29 15.55 19.70
CA PHE A 194 0.19 14.36 18.82
C PHE A 194 -0.87 13.38 19.33
N GLN A 195 -0.79 12.98 20.61
CA GLN A 195 -1.71 11.99 21.18
C GLN A 195 -3.15 12.53 21.28
N THR A 196 -3.33 13.85 21.32
CA THR A 196 -4.65 14.48 21.44
C THR A 196 -5.43 14.43 20.12
N ILE A 197 -4.75 14.35 18.97
CA ILE A 197 -5.38 14.30 17.64
C ILE A 197 -6.27 13.05 17.50
N SER A 198 -5.84 11.93 18.09
CA SER A 198 -6.57 10.65 18.08
C SER A 198 -7.17 10.29 19.45
N SER A 199 -7.39 11.27 20.31
CA SER A 199 -7.98 11.04 21.64
C SER A 199 -9.33 10.33 21.53
N GLY A 200 -9.45 9.19 22.20
CA GLY A 200 -10.67 8.36 22.19
C GLY A 200 -10.82 7.43 20.99
N LYS A 201 -9.85 7.38 20.07
CA LYS A 201 -9.85 6.51 18.88
C LYS A 201 -8.80 5.39 18.92
N TYR A 202 -7.97 5.30 19.95
CA TYR A 202 -6.98 4.24 20.05
C TYR A 202 -7.62 2.88 20.39
N HIS A 203 -7.31 1.86 19.59
CA HIS A 203 -7.77 0.47 19.70
C HIS A 203 -6.78 -0.38 20.51
N ALA A 204 -6.55 -0.03 21.77
CA ALA A 204 -5.52 -0.68 22.59
C ALA A 204 -5.69 -2.21 22.74
N ALA A 205 -6.94 -2.71 22.69
CA ALA A 205 -7.26 -4.12 22.90
C ALA A 205 -7.56 -4.89 21.60
N ASP A 206 -7.91 -4.20 20.52
CA ASP A 206 -8.53 -4.79 19.33
C ASP A 206 -7.99 -4.23 18.01
N TRP A 207 -6.86 -3.51 18.03
CA TRP A 207 -6.18 -3.00 16.83
C TRP A 207 -5.97 -4.07 15.74
N VAL A 208 -5.77 -5.33 16.14
CA VAL A 208 -5.61 -6.49 15.23
C VAL A 208 -6.83 -6.75 14.35
N ASN A 209 -8.00 -6.27 14.75
CA ASN A 209 -9.26 -6.43 14.03
C ASN A 209 -9.53 -5.25 13.08
N LEU A 210 -8.79 -4.15 13.23
CA LEU A 210 -8.88 -2.98 12.35
C LEU A 210 -8.02 -3.22 11.12
N LYS A 211 -8.65 -3.25 9.95
CA LYS A 211 -7.95 -3.39 8.68
C LYS A 211 -7.16 -2.12 8.35
N ASP A 212 -6.02 -2.27 7.69
CA ASP A 212 -5.16 -1.14 7.32
C ASP A 212 -5.91 -0.13 6.43
N GLU A 213 -6.80 -0.59 5.54
CA GLU A 213 -7.65 0.25 4.68
C GLU A 213 -8.70 1.05 5.44
N ASP A 214 -9.15 0.53 6.58
CA ASP A 214 -10.17 1.16 7.43
C ASP A 214 -9.53 2.09 8.46
N ALA A 215 -8.29 1.84 8.87
CA ALA A 215 -7.55 2.63 9.85
C ALA A 215 -7.41 4.11 9.43
N ALA A 216 -7.24 4.38 8.13
CA ALA A 216 -7.11 5.73 7.59
C ALA A 216 -8.35 6.60 7.86
N LYS A 217 -9.55 5.98 7.88
CA LYS A 217 -10.83 6.65 8.19
C LYS A 217 -10.83 7.21 9.60
N GLU A 218 -10.11 6.56 10.51
CA GLU A 218 -9.99 6.98 11.91
C GLU A 218 -8.81 7.92 12.17
N GLY A 219 -7.91 8.07 11.20
CA GLY A 219 -6.73 8.92 11.25
C GLY A 219 -5.44 8.19 11.59
N PHE A 220 -5.36 6.89 11.29
CA PHE A 220 -4.18 6.04 11.48
C PHE A 220 -3.72 5.47 10.14
N VAL A 221 -2.41 5.30 9.93
CA VAL A 221 -1.88 4.78 8.66
C VAL A 221 -1.96 3.25 8.56
N THR A 222 -2.05 2.55 9.69
CA THR A 222 -2.19 1.10 9.79
C THR A 222 -3.10 0.75 10.96
N GLY A 223 -3.63 -0.46 10.99
CA GLY A 223 -4.33 -1.00 12.16
C GLY A 223 -3.40 -0.96 13.39
N TYR A 224 -2.12 -1.29 13.23
CA TYR A 224 -1.14 -1.25 14.33
C TYR A 224 -0.90 0.15 14.88
N ALA A 225 -0.87 1.19 14.03
CA ALA A 225 -0.77 2.58 14.45
C ALA A 225 -1.93 3.00 15.38
N SER A 226 -3.09 2.32 15.29
CA SER A 226 -4.23 2.60 16.18
C SER A 226 -4.07 2.04 17.59
N LYS A 227 -3.04 1.24 17.89
CA LYS A 227 -2.85 0.58 19.19
C LYS A 227 -2.66 1.60 20.32
N GLU A 228 -1.69 2.49 20.18
CA GLU A 228 -1.41 3.58 21.13
C GLU A 228 -0.49 4.64 20.47
N TYR A 229 -0.28 5.76 21.16
CA TYR A 229 0.31 6.96 20.57
C TYR A 229 1.80 6.85 20.21
N ASN A 230 2.60 6.02 20.91
CA ASN A 230 3.99 5.79 20.52
C ASN A 230 4.09 4.88 19.30
N GLU A 231 3.27 3.83 19.18
CA GLU A 231 3.18 3.04 17.94
C GLU A 231 2.69 3.88 16.77
N ASP A 232 1.70 4.77 17.00
CA ASP A 232 1.14 5.65 15.97
C ASP A 232 2.21 6.56 15.34
N ILE A 233 3.01 7.25 16.17
CA ILE A 233 4.07 8.11 15.64
C ILE A 233 5.16 7.32 14.92
N ALA A 234 5.50 6.12 15.40
CA ALA A 234 6.50 5.25 14.80
C ALA A 234 6.03 4.68 13.46
N GLU A 235 4.80 4.19 13.39
CA GLU A 235 4.16 3.68 12.16
C GLU A 235 3.95 4.79 11.13
N LEU A 236 3.49 5.96 11.57
CA LEU A 236 3.28 7.10 10.69
C LEU A 236 4.59 7.53 10.03
N TYR A 237 5.67 7.59 10.81
CA TYR A 237 6.99 7.88 10.29
C TYR A 237 7.51 6.80 9.33
N SER A 238 7.47 5.52 9.72
CA SER A 238 8.01 4.42 8.91
C SER A 238 7.24 4.26 7.60
N THR A 239 5.91 4.37 7.64
CA THR A 239 5.04 4.36 6.45
C THR A 239 5.42 5.51 5.52
N TYR A 240 5.57 6.72 6.05
CA TYR A 240 5.87 7.89 5.24
C TYR A 240 7.23 7.79 4.53
N VAL A 241 8.29 7.39 5.24
CA VAL A 241 9.65 7.38 4.66
C VAL A 241 9.90 6.23 3.70
N THR A 242 9.05 5.19 3.72
CA THR A 242 9.25 3.99 2.89
C THR A 242 8.33 3.90 1.67
N LEU A 243 7.26 4.71 1.61
CA LEU A 243 6.32 4.71 0.49
C LEU A 243 6.48 5.90 -0.45
N THR A 244 6.21 5.67 -1.73
CA THR A 244 6.12 6.69 -2.79
C THR A 244 4.96 7.65 -2.57
N GLU A 245 4.97 8.78 -3.29
CA GLU A 245 3.91 9.78 -3.15
C GLU A 245 2.54 9.24 -3.54
N ASP A 246 2.44 8.44 -4.61
CA ASP A 246 1.19 7.85 -5.05
C ASP A 246 0.60 6.90 -3.99
N ALA A 247 1.43 6.03 -3.39
CA ALA A 247 1.01 5.14 -2.31
C ALA A 247 0.63 5.90 -1.03
N TRP A 248 1.32 7.01 -0.75
CA TRP A 248 0.96 7.88 0.36
C TRP A 248 -0.38 8.59 0.13
N GLN A 249 -0.63 9.04 -1.11
CA GLN A 249 -1.90 9.66 -1.49
C GLN A 249 -3.05 8.67 -1.39
N GLU A 250 -2.82 7.39 -1.76
CA GLU A 250 -3.79 6.32 -1.59
C GLU A 250 -4.23 6.18 -0.12
N ILE A 251 -3.29 6.18 0.83
CA ILE A 251 -3.62 6.14 2.27
C ILE A 251 -4.47 7.36 2.68
N LEU A 252 -4.12 8.56 2.21
CA LEU A 252 -4.89 9.77 2.51
C LEU A 252 -6.30 9.72 1.92
N ASP A 253 -6.47 9.13 0.75
CA ASP A 253 -7.77 9.00 0.09
C ASP A 253 -8.67 7.98 0.80
N HIS A 254 -8.10 6.91 1.36
CA HIS A 254 -8.79 6.02 2.29
C HIS A 254 -9.28 6.73 3.56
N GLY A 255 -8.63 7.84 3.94
CA GLY A 255 -9.06 8.72 5.03
C GLY A 255 -10.21 9.67 4.69
N VAL A 256 -10.74 9.64 3.46
CA VAL A 256 -11.87 10.44 3.00
C VAL A 256 -13.12 9.55 2.87
N ILE A 257 -14.14 9.85 3.67
CA ILE A 257 -15.37 9.04 3.70
C ILE A 257 -16.48 9.76 2.93
N VAL A 258 -17.00 9.13 1.87
CA VAL A 258 -18.20 9.61 1.17
C VAL A 258 -19.43 9.42 2.07
N LYS A 259 -20.17 10.48 2.33
CA LYS A 259 -21.39 10.43 3.15
C LYS A 259 -22.56 9.88 2.35
N THR A 260 -23.36 9.06 2.99
CA THR A 260 -24.60 8.50 2.44
C THR A 260 -25.80 8.84 3.31
N ASP A 261 -27.00 8.77 2.73
CA ASP A 261 -28.26 8.75 3.47
C ASP A 261 -28.49 7.41 4.19
N GLU A 262 -29.61 7.29 4.92
CA GLU A 262 -30.00 6.06 5.65
C GLU A 262 -30.24 4.86 4.72
N ALA A 263 -30.51 5.11 3.43
CA ALA A 263 -30.70 4.07 2.41
C ALA A 263 -29.39 3.69 1.69
N GLY A 264 -28.27 4.34 2.02
CA GLY A 264 -26.96 4.11 1.41
C GLY A 264 -26.72 4.90 0.12
N ASN A 265 -27.59 5.84 -0.24
CA ASN A 265 -27.37 6.69 -1.42
C ASN A 265 -26.36 7.80 -1.09
N VAL A 266 -25.43 8.05 -2.03
CA VAL A 266 -24.44 9.12 -1.89
C VAL A 266 -25.11 10.49 -1.77
N LEU A 267 -24.67 11.27 -0.79
CA LEU A 267 -25.05 12.68 -0.65
C LEU A 267 -24.12 13.53 -1.51
N TYR A 268 -24.69 14.47 -2.27
CA TYR A 268 -23.93 15.38 -3.14
C TYR A 268 -23.99 16.81 -2.64
N GLN A 269 -22.92 17.55 -2.88
CA GLN A 269 -22.81 18.96 -2.51
C GLN A 269 -23.78 19.81 -3.33
N GLN A 270 -24.35 20.82 -2.69
CA GLN A 270 -25.26 21.78 -3.32
C GLN A 270 -24.87 23.21 -2.94
N ASP A 271 -25.08 24.14 -3.88
CA ASP A 271 -24.95 25.58 -3.63
C ASP A 271 -26.10 26.12 -2.75
N LYS A 272 -26.03 27.40 -2.37
CA LYS A 272 -27.07 28.06 -1.54
C LYS A 272 -28.45 28.13 -2.22
N ARG A 273 -28.54 27.83 -3.53
CA ARG A 273 -29.76 27.85 -4.33
C ARG A 273 -30.31 26.43 -4.56
N GLY A 274 -29.61 25.39 -4.08
CA GLY A 274 -29.99 23.99 -4.22
C GLY A 274 -29.47 23.32 -5.50
N ASN A 275 -28.61 23.98 -6.29
CA ASN A 275 -28.01 23.36 -7.48
C ASN A 275 -26.84 22.46 -7.05
N TYR A 276 -26.70 21.29 -7.69
CA TYR A 276 -25.55 20.43 -7.45
C TYR A 276 -24.24 21.11 -7.85
N ILE A 277 -23.19 20.84 -7.09
CA ILE A 277 -21.81 21.20 -7.42
C ILE A 277 -21.17 20.02 -8.14
N TYR A 278 -20.46 20.30 -9.23
CA TYR A 278 -19.84 19.29 -10.08
C TYR A 278 -18.33 19.35 -10.01
N GLU A 279 -17.68 18.24 -10.29
CA GLU A 279 -16.23 18.15 -10.45
C GLU A 279 -15.80 19.01 -11.64
N GLU A 280 -14.71 19.76 -11.48
CA GLU A 280 -14.18 20.61 -12.54
C GLU A 280 -13.31 19.76 -13.47
N GLY A 281 -13.62 19.80 -14.76
CA GLY A 281 -12.85 19.17 -15.83
C GLY A 281 -11.61 19.98 -16.20
N PRO A 282 -10.74 19.43 -17.07
CA PRO A 282 -9.48 20.07 -17.45
C PRO A 282 -9.63 21.45 -18.12
N ASP A 283 -10.80 21.73 -18.67
CA ASP A 283 -11.17 22.96 -19.36
C ASP A 283 -11.89 23.98 -18.44
N GLY A 284 -12.03 23.68 -17.15
CA GLY A 284 -12.74 24.50 -16.17
C GLY A 284 -14.26 24.33 -16.21
N ASN A 285 -14.80 23.50 -17.10
CA ASN A 285 -16.22 23.17 -17.15
C ASN A 285 -16.52 21.93 -16.29
N PRO A 286 -17.79 21.69 -15.91
CA PRO A 286 -18.17 20.46 -15.21
C PRO A 286 -17.72 19.21 -15.98
N ALA A 287 -17.03 18.29 -15.30
CA ALA A 287 -16.61 17.02 -15.85
C ALA A 287 -17.83 16.12 -16.13
N TYR A 288 -17.88 15.54 -17.33
CA TYR A 288 -18.94 14.60 -17.68
C TYR A 288 -18.87 13.34 -16.81
N LEU A 289 -20.05 12.81 -16.46
CA LEU A 289 -20.17 11.51 -15.84
C LEU A 289 -19.92 10.43 -16.90
N THR A 290 -19.02 9.50 -16.58
CA THR A 290 -18.73 8.33 -17.41
C THR A 290 -19.10 7.04 -16.69
N ASP A 291 -19.42 6.01 -17.48
CA ASP A 291 -19.51 4.65 -16.97
C ASP A 291 -18.13 4.02 -16.78
N LYS A 292 -18.11 2.76 -16.32
CA LYS A 292 -16.88 1.98 -16.08
C LYS A 292 -15.99 1.80 -17.33
N ASP A 293 -16.55 1.95 -18.53
CA ASP A 293 -15.85 1.78 -19.80
C ASP A 293 -15.43 3.15 -20.38
N GLY A 294 -15.63 4.24 -19.62
CA GLY A 294 -15.27 5.60 -20.00
C GLY A 294 -16.28 6.29 -20.92
N LEU A 295 -17.48 5.73 -21.10
CA LEU A 295 -18.50 6.25 -22.01
C LEU A 295 -19.38 7.27 -21.28
N LEU A 296 -19.69 8.39 -21.93
CA LEU A 296 -20.53 9.44 -21.35
C LEU A 296 -21.94 8.93 -21.09
N VAL A 297 -22.53 9.33 -19.97
CA VAL A 297 -23.88 8.95 -19.57
C VAL A 297 -24.89 10.01 -20.03
N PRO A 298 -25.80 9.70 -20.97
CA PRO A 298 -26.87 10.63 -21.35
C PRO A 298 -27.90 10.77 -20.24
N GLU A 299 -28.39 12.00 -20.04
CA GLU A 299 -29.51 12.28 -19.15
C GLU A 299 -30.79 11.63 -19.69
N LYS A 300 -31.57 11.04 -18.78
CA LYS A 300 -32.86 10.41 -19.08
C LYS A 300 -34.00 11.10 -18.34
N ASP A 301 -35.15 11.20 -19.01
CA ASP A 301 -36.39 11.64 -18.39
C ASP A 301 -36.98 10.57 -17.45
N ALA A 302 -38.08 10.90 -16.78
CA ALA A 302 -38.77 9.99 -15.85
C ALA A 302 -39.27 8.68 -16.49
N ASN A 303 -39.38 8.63 -17.82
CA ASN A 303 -39.78 7.44 -18.57
C ASN A 303 -38.57 6.64 -19.09
N GLY A 304 -37.34 7.09 -18.78
CA GLY A 304 -36.10 6.47 -19.24
C GLY A 304 -35.68 6.87 -20.66
N SER A 305 -36.33 7.87 -21.27
CA SER A 305 -35.98 8.35 -22.62
C SER A 305 -34.87 9.39 -22.56
N ILE A 306 -33.95 9.36 -23.53
CA ILE A 306 -32.83 10.31 -23.60
C ILE A 306 -33.36 11.73 -23.80
N VAL A 307 -32.85 12.65 -22.99
CA VAL A 307 -33.07 14.09 -23.14
C VAL A 307 -32.08 14.63 -24.19
N TYR A 308 -32.58 15.39 -25.17
CA TYR A 308 -31.75 15.97 -26.23
C TYR A 308 -31.64 17.49 -26.11
N GLN A 309 -30.46 18.01 -26.43
CA GLN A 309 -30.18 19.45 -26.41
C GLN A 309 -31.02 20.20 -27.44
N LYS A 310 -31.47 21.39 -27.07
CA LYS A 310 -32.22 22.32 -27.91
C LYS A 310 -31.59 23.71 -27.89
N ASP A 311 -31.71 24.43 -29.00
CA ASP A 311 -31.36 25.84 -29.07
C ASP A 311 -32.38 26.72 -28.31
N GLN A 312 -32.10 28.02 -28.21
CA GLN A 312 -32.99 28.99 -27.53
C GLN A 312 -34.38 29.12 -28.17
N LYS A 313 -34.57 28.63 -29.40
CA LYS A 313 -35.84 28.63 -30.13
C LYS A 313 -36.58 27.29 -29.99
N GLY A 314 -36.00 26.32 -29.29
CA GLY A 314 -36.57 24.99 -29.07
C GLY A 314 -36.23 23.95 -30.14
N ASN A 315 -35.36 24.26 -31.10
CA ASN A 315 -34.94 23.30 -32.13
C ASN A 315 -33.85 22.37 -31.61
N TYR A 316 -33.91 21.08 -31.94
CA TYR A 316 -32.87 20.13 -31.56
C TYR A 316 -31.50 20.49 -32.16
N LEU A 317 -30.46 20.28 -31.36
CA LEU A 317 -29.07 20.30 -31.85
C LEU A 317 -28.69 18.91 -32.38
N TYR A 318 -27.83 18.88 -33.40
CA TYR A 318 -27.44 17.67 -34.11
C TYR A 318 -25.92 17.58 -34.20
N PHE A 319 -25.39 16.36 -34.10
CA PHE A 319 -23.98 16.10 -34.39
C PHE A 319 -23.67 16.42 -35.85
N LYS A 320 -22.47 16.94 -36.09
CA LYS A 320 -22.02 17.37 -37.41
C LYS A 320 -20.66 16.80 -37.74
N ASN A 321 -20.46 16.50 -39.02
CA ASN A 321 -19.14 16.28 -39.60
C ASN A 321 -18.78 17.52 -40.43
N GLY A 322 -17.90 18.36 -39.91
CA GLY A 322 -17.72 19.72 -40.43
C GLY A 322 -18.99 20.57 -40.25
N THR A 323 -19.57 21.04 -41.36
CA THR A 323 -20.80 21.85 -41.33
C THR A 323 -22.08 21.04 -41.49
N GLU A 324 -21.98 19.78 -41.94
CA GLU A 324 -23.12 18.94 -42.30
C GLU A 324 -23.57 18.08 -41.13
N LYS A 325 -24.89 17.92 -40.96
CA LYS A 325 -25.45 17.02 -39.95
C LYS A 325 -25.15 15.57 -40.34
N ILE A 326 -24.87 14.73 -39.34
CA ILE A 326 -24.57 13.31 -39.59
C ILE A 326 -25.88 12.52 -39.79
N PRO A 327 -26.12 11.93 -40.98
CA PRO A 327 -27.33 11.14 -41.24
C PRO A 327 -27.26 9.76 -40.57
N MET A 328 -28.42 9.23 -40.21
CA MET A 328 -28.56 7.90 -39.61
C MET A 328 -28.73 6.83 -40.69
N TYR A 329 -28.15 5.64 -40.47
CA TYR A 329 -28.32 4.49 -41.35
C TYR A 329 -28.82 3.26 -40.57
N ALA A 330 -29.56 2.38 -41.25
CA ALA A 330 -30.24 1.24 -40.66
C ALA A 330 -29.30 0.20 -40.01
N GLY A 331 -28.02 0.18 -40.42
CA GLY A 331 -26.99 -0.68 -39.84
C GLY A 331 -26.27 -0.10 -38.63
N HIS A 332 -26.59 1.14 -38.22
CA HIS A 332 -26.06 1.71 -36.99
C HIS A 332 -26.80 1.12 -35.77
N GLY A 333 -26.04 0.42 -34.93
CA GLY A 333 -26.52 -0.18 -33.69
C GLY A 333 -26.75 0.83 -32.55
N PRO A 334 -26.78 0.37 -31.29
CA PRO A 334 -26.89 1.23 -30.12
C PRO A 334 -25.79 2.30 -30.09
N LEU A 335 -26.15 3.50 -29.64
CA LEU A 335 -25.24 4.64 -29.58
C LEU A 335 -24.48 4.71 -28.26
N TYR A 336 -23.24 5.14 -28.36
CA TYR A 336 -22.31 5.41 -27.27
C TYR A 336 -21.60 6.73 -27.53
N TYR A 337 -21.05 7.36 -26.49
CA TYR A 337 -20.47 8.69 -26.58
C TYR A 337 -19.17 8.74 -25.79
N VAL A 338 -18.15 9.39 -26.35
CA VAL A 338 -16.89 9.67 -25.66
C VAL A 338 -16.59 11.16 -25.74
N TYR A 339 -15.83 11.68 -24.78
CA TYR A 339 -15.34 13.06 -24.79
C TYR A 339 -13.84 13.05 -25.06
N GLU A 340 -13.43 13.56 -26.22
CA GLU A 340 -12.03 13.61 -26.65
C GLU A 340 -11.72 14.97 -27.25
N GLU A 341 -10.58 15.54 -26.86
CA GLU A 341 -10.07 16.82 -27.40
C GLU A 341 -11.11 17.96 -27.41
N GLY A 342 -11.95 18.04 -26.38
CA GLY A 342 -12.98 19.07 -26.26
C GLY A 342 -14.29 18.77 -27.02
N ASN A 343 -14.41 17.61 -27.67
CA ASN A 343 -15.54 17.26 -28.51
C ASN A 343 -16.23 15.98 -28.01
N ILE A 344 -17.56 15.96 -28.14
CA ILE A 344 -18.36 14.74 -27.91
C ILE A 344 -18.45 13.97 -29.22
N ILE A 345 -17.96 12.74 -29.21
CA ILE A 345 -17.90 11.89 -30.39
C ILE A 345 -18.99 10.80 -30.27
N PRO A 346 -19.97 10.78 -31.18
CA PRO A 346 -20.96 9.71 -31.26
C PRO A 346 -20.37 8.46 -31.94
N LEU A 347 -20.59 7.32 -31.30
CA LEU A 347 -20.17 6.00 -31.74
C LEU A 347 -21.38 5.06 -31.80
N TYR A 348 -21.31 4.02 -32.60
CA TYR A 348 -22.26 2.90 -32.56
C TYR A 348 -21.52 1.58 -32.34
N ALA A 349 -22.16 0.62 -31.65
CA ALA A 349 -21.65 -0.74 -31.59
C ALA A 349 -22.08 -1.52 -32.84
N ASP A 350 -21.12 -2.10 -33.56
CA ASP A 350 -21.43 -3.04 -34.64
C ASP A 350 -21.87 -4.40 -34.10
N ALA A 351 -22.23 -5.34 -34.99
CA ALA A 351 -22.72 -6.68 -34.61
C ALA A 351 -21.71 -7.51 -33.79
N SER A 352 -20.41 -7.14 -33.77
CA SER A 352 -19.39 -7.76 -32.93
C SER A 352 -19.21 -7.08 -31.57
N GLY A 353 -19.93 -5.98 -31.33
CA GLY A 353 -19.78 -5.15 -30.12
C GLY A 353 -18.65 -4.12 -30.22
N LYS A 354 -17.99 -3.98 -31.38
CA LYS A 354 -16.92 -3.00 -31.57
C LYS A 354 -17.51 -1.63 -31.82
N LEU A 355 -17.02 -0.62 -31.08
CA LEU A 355 -17.42 0.78 -31.27
C LEU A 355 -16.80 1.36 -32.56
N LYS A 356 -17.64 2.02 -33.37
CA LYS A 356 -17.28 2.67 -34.63
C LYS A 356 -17.93 4.04 -34.74
N LEU A 357 -17.34 4.93 -35.54
CA LEU A 357 -17.88 6.27 -35.79
C LEU A 357 -19.19 6.19 -36.57
N VAL A 358 -20.19 6.98 -36.16
CA VAL A 358 -21.47 7.09 -36.88
C VAL A 358 -21.35 7.83 -38.22
N THR A 359 -20.17 8.36 -38.56
CA THR A 359 -19.90 9.00 -39.85
C THR A 359 -19.76 7.99 -41.00
N GLU A 360 -19.58 6.71 -40.72
CA GLU A 360 -19.55 5.64 -41.72
C GLU A 360 -20.97 5.25 -42.14
N ALA A 361 -21.27 5.28 -43.44
CA ALA A 361 -22.57 4.84 -43.97
C ALA A 361 -22.68 3.31 -43.93
N VAL A 362 -23.63 2.77 -43.14
CA VAL A 362 -23.82 1.32 -42.97
C VAL A 362 -25.30 0.96 -43.12
N GLY A 363 -25.65 0.35 -44.26
CA GLY A 363 -27.04 0.00 -44.59
C GLY A 363 -27.80 1.15 -45.25
N ASP A 364 -29.14 1.05 -45.26
CA ASP A 364 -29.99 2.04 -45.91
C ASP A 364 -30.13 3.33 -45.08
N PRO A 365 -30.20 4.51 -45.72
CA PRO A 365 -30.48 5.76 -45.02
C PRO A 365 -31.82 5.71 -44.29
N ILE A 366 -31.84 6.21 -43.06
CA ILE A 366 -33.07 6.44 -42.30
C ILE A 366 -33.54 7.85 -42.61
N TYR A 367 -34.83 8.01 -42.88
CA TYR A 367 -35.45 9.31 -43.18
C TYR A 367 -36.33 9.82 -42.04
N GLU A 368 -36.41 11.13 -41.90
CA GLU A 368 -37.23 11.81 -40.91
C GLU A 368 -38.72 11.48 -41.12
N LYS A 369 -39.43 11.29 -40.01
CA LYS A 369 -40.86 10.96 -39.99
C LYS A 369 -41.65 12.05 -39.29
N ASN A 370 -42.82 12.40 -39.84
CA ASN A 370 -43.79 13.26 -39.17
C ASN A 370 -44.57 12.51 -38.07
N GLU A 371 -45.44 13.20 -37.34
CA GLU A 371 -46.27 12.61 -36.27
C GLU A 371 -47.17 11.46 -36.76
N ALA A 372 -47.51 11.44 -38.05
CA ALA A 372 -48.28 10.36 -38.67
C ALA A 372 -47.40 9.19 -39.18
N GLY A 373 -46.08 9.23 -38.94
CA GLY A 373 -45.13 8.19 -39.37
C GLY A 373 -44.74 8.24 -40.86
N GLN A 374 -45.11 9.31 -41.57
CA GLN A 374 -44.80 9.48 -42.99
C GLN A 374 -43.45 10.17 -43.19
N THR A 375 -42.73 9.80 -44.26
CA THR A 375 -41.43 10.40 -44.59
C THR A 375 -41.59 11.89 -44.92
N VAL A 376 -40.72 12.72 -44.35
CA VAL A 376 -40.62 14.15 -44.63
C VAL A 376 -39.81 14.37 -45.90
N TYR A 377 -40.26 15.27 -46.77
CA TYR A 377 -39.58 15.65 -48.01
C TYR A 377 -39.23 17.14 -48.01
N ASP A 378 -38.10 17.50 -48.60
CA ASP A 378 -37.70 18.90 -48.80
C ASP A 378 -38.48 19.58 -49.94
N ASP A 379 -38.27 20.88 -50.13
CA ASP A 379 -38.93 21.68 -51.18
C ASP A 379 -38.64 21.19 -52.61
N SER A 380 -37.59 20.37 -52.78
CA SER A 380 -37.23 19.75 -54.05
C SER A 380 -37.83 18.35 -54.26
N GLY A 381 -38.59 17.86 -53.27
CA GLY A 381 -39.21 16.53 -53.28
C GLY A 381 -38.25 15.39 -52.92
N LYS A 382 -37.09 15.68 -52.31
CA LYS A 382 -36.17 14.64 -51.81
C LYS A 382 -36.46 14.29 -50.36
N PRO A 383 -36.39 13.01 -49.96
CA PRO A 383 -36.63 12.62 -48.59
C PRO A 383 -35.54 13.17 -47.66
N VAL A 384 -35.95 13.75 -46.54
CA VAL A 384 -35.04 14.36 -45.56
C VAL A 384 -34.44 13.26 -44.68
N PRO A 385 -33.11 13.12 -44.59
CA PRO A 385 -32.48 12.15 -43.69
C PRO A 385 -32.83 12.39 -42.23
N ALA A 386 -32.95 11.33 -41.44
CA ALA A 386 -32.91 11.43 -39.99
C ALA A 386 -31.47 11.69 -39.55
N TYR A 387 -31.28 12.53 -38.54
CA TYR A 387 -29.96 12.96 -38.06
C TYR A 387 -29.76 12.66 -36.58
N TYR A 388 -28.51 12.42 -36.18
CA TYR A 388 -28.15 12.20 -34.78
C TYR A 388 -28.29 13.48 -33.96
N LYS A 389 -29.24 13.48 -33.02
CA LYS A 389 -29.43 14.56 -32.04
C LYS A 389 -28.36 14.48 -30.96
N ILE A 390 -27.94 15.62 -30.42
CA ILE A 390 -26.98 15.68 -29.32
C ILE A 390 -27.72 15.46 -27.99
N PRO A 391 -27.39 14.43 -27.20
CA PRO A 391 -27.97 14.26 -25.88
C PRO A 391 -27.53 15.36 -24.91
N VAL A 392 -28.35 15.61 -23.90
CA VAL A 392 -27.86 16.19 -22.65
C VAL A 392 -27.10 15.08 -21.91
N PHE A 393 -25.95 15.40 -21.35
CA PHE A 393 -25.12 14.43 -20.62
C PHE A 393 -25.10 14.77 -19.14
N GLU A 394 -25.03 13.73 -18.31
CA GLU A 394 -24.84 13.90 -16.88
C GLU A 394 -23.41 14.38 -16.57
N TYR A 395 -23.28 15.15 -15.50
CA TYR A 395 -22.00 15.61 -14.98
C TYR A 395 -21.70 14.94 -13.64
N LYS A 396 -20.42 14.76 -13.35
CA LYS A 396 -19.95 14.13 -12.12
C LYS A 396 -20.19 15.06 -10.94
N LYS A 397 -21.19 14.74 -10.12
CA LYS A 397 -21.55 15.50 -8.92
C LYS A 397 -20.50 15.29 -7.83
N LEU A 398 -20.11 16.36 -7.13
CA LEU A 398 -19.18 16.26 -6.00
C LEU A 398 -19.89 15.66 -4.78
N PRO A 399 -19.39 14.54 -4.21
CA PRO A 399 -19.97 13.98 -3.01
C PRO A 399 -19.71 14.89 -1.80
N VAL A 400 -20.60 14.82 -0.81
CA VAL A 400 -20.32 15.30 0.54
C VAL A 400 -19.37 14.28 1.18
N VAL A 401 -18.23 14.75 1.67
CA VAL A 401 -17.22 13.90 2.29
C VAL A 401 -16.95 14.29 3.74
N ASP A 402 -16.51 13.33 4.54
CA ASP A 402 -15.84 13.54 5.82
C ASP A 402 -14.34 13.35 5.63
N THR A 403 -13.55 14.39 5.91
CA THR A 403 -12.08 14.39 5.78
C THR A 403 -11.38 14.21 7.13
N THR A 404 -12.12 13.95 8.22
CA THR A 404 -11.56 13.94 9.58
C THR A 404 -10.37 12.97 9.73
N GLY A 405 -10.42 11.79 9.09
CA GLY A 405 -9.33 10.82 9.08
C GLY A 405 -8.08 11.36 8.36
N LYS A 406 -8.24 11.77 7.10
CA LYS A 406 -7.18 12.44 6.31
C LYS A 406 -6.57 13.63 7.04
N ASP A 407 -7.39 14.52 7.58
CA ASP A 407 -6.95 15.72 8.29
C ASP A 407 -6.17 15.38 9.57
N ALA A 408 -6.55 14.31 10.28
CA ALA A 408 -5.82 13.83 11.45
C ALA A 408 -4.42 13.31 11.07
N ILE A 409 -4.30 12.52 10.01
CA ILE A 409 -3.00 12.02 9.50
C ILE A 409 -2.10 13.21 9.13
N LEU A 410 -2.63 14.19 8.39
CA LEU A 410 -1.86 15.36 7.98
C LEU A 410 -1.40 16.23 9.16
N LYS A 411 -2.25 16.41 10.18
CA LYS A 411 -1.89 17.13 11.42
C LYS A 411 -0.77 16.41 12.17
N LYS A 412 -0.86 15.09 12.33
CA LYS A 412 0.19 14.28 12.94
C LYS A 412 1.50 14.37 12.16
N MET A 413 1.46 14.28 10.83
CA MET A 413 2.63 14.45 9.97
C MET A 413 3.28 15.82 10.12
N ALA A 414 2.51 16.89 10.28
CA ALA A 414 3.05 18.23 10.53
C ALA A 414 3.84 18.29 11.85
N ILE A 415 3.37 17.59 12.89
CA ILE A 415 4.10 17.46 14.17
C ILE A 415 5.40 16.67 13.96
N ILE A 416 5.39 15.56 13.22
CA ILE A 416 6.61 14.77 12.95
C ILE A 416 7.62 15.61 12.17
N ARG A 417 7.21 16.33 11.11
CA ARG A 417 8.12 17.23 10.36
C ARG A 417 8.74 18.29 11.27
N THR A 418 7.95 18.91 12.13
CA THR A 418 8.43 19.90 13.11
C THR A 418 9.41 19.25 14.09
N TYR A 419 9.09 18.06 14.59
CA TYR A 419 9.96 17.30 15.49
C TYR A 419 11.33 16.99 14.86
N PHE A 420 11.38 16.51 13.62
CA PHE A 420 12.63 16.24 12.91
C PHE A 420 13.46 17.50 12.70
N LYS A 421 12.82 18.60 12.29
CA LYS A 421 13.47 19.88 12.09
C LYS A 421 14.03 20.46 13.39
N ASP A 422 13.21 20.57 14.42
CA ASP A 422 13.56 21.33 15.63
C ASP A 422 14.43 20.49 16.59
N SER A 423 14.18 19.18 16.69
CA SER A 423 14.95 18.30 17.57
C SER A 423 16.24 17.81 16.95
N TRP A 424 16.28 17.63 15.63
CA TRP A 424 17.39 16.96 14.95
C TRP A 424 18.05 17.80 13.86
N GLY A 425 17.46 18.92 13.44
CA GLY A 425 17.96 19.70 12.31
C GLY A 425 17.82 18.95 10.98
N LEU A 426 16.91 17.99 10.90
CA LEU A 426 16.74 17.12 9.75
C LEU A 426 15.46 17.46 8.98
N ASP A 427 15.54 17.34 7.66
CA ASP A 427 14.40 17.43 6.77
C ASP A 427 13.83 16.02 6.52
N LEU A 428 12.62 15.77 7.01
CA LEU A 428 11.96 14.48 6.87
C LEU A 428 11.66 14.13 5.40
N ASP A 429 11.32 15.11 4.59
CA ASP A 429 11.00 14.89 3.18
C ASP A 429 12.28 14.54 2.41
N LYS A 430 13.43 15.10 2.83
CA LYS A 430 14.74 14.68 2.30
C LYS A 430 15.13 13.26 2.73
N ILE A 431 14.83 12.86 3.97
CA ILE A 431 15.02 11.46 4.42
C ILE A 431 14.22 10.52 3.51
N ARG A 432 12.93 10.80 3.30
CA ARG A 432 12.06 10.01 2.41
C ARG A 432 12.63 9.92 1.00
N GLU A 433 13.00 11.05 0.39
CA GLU A 433 13.58 11.07 -0.96
C GLU A 433 14.81 10.14 -1.08
N VAL A 434 15.72 10.21 -0.11
CA VAL A 434 16.96 9.43 -0.12
C VAL A 434 16.70 7.95 0.16
N VAL A 435 15.82 7.61 1.11
CA VAL A 435 15.42 6.22 1.39
C VAL A 435 14.80 5.61 0.14
N LEU A 436 13.83 6.29 -0.48
CA LEU A 436 13.17 5.79 -1.69
C LEU A 436 14.15 5.54 -2.82
N ARG A 437 15.07 6.49 -3.05
CA ARG A 437 16.12 6.36 -4.06
C ARG A 437 17.05 5.17 -3.77
N LYS A 438 17.51 4.99 -2.54
CA LYS A 438 18.46 3.91 -2.19
C LYS A 438 17.81 2.53 -2.24
N SER A 439 16.54 2.40 -1.88
CA SER A 439 15.76 1.18 -2.12
C SER A 439 15.73 0.82 -3.59
N LYS A 440 15.41 1.78 -4.47
CA LYS A 440 15.40 1.55 -5.93
C LYS A 440 16.77 1.18 -6.49
N GLU A 441 17.84 1.79 -5.98
CA GLU A 441 19.22 1.41 -6.34
C GLU A 441 19.54 -0.02 -5.88
N ALA A 442 19.07 -0.41 -4.70
CA ALA A 442 19.33 -1.73 -4.11
C ALA A 442 18.74 -2.89 -4.93
N GLU A 443 17.59 -2.69 -5.58
CA GLU A 443 16.96 -3.70 -6.46
C GLU A 443 17.83 -4.12 -7.64
N THR A 444 18.83 -3.32 -8.00
CA THR A 444 19.73 -3.58 -9.13
C THR A 444 21.11 -4.09 -8.71
N MET A 445 21.35 -4.29 -7.41
CA MET A 445 22.65 -4.71 -6.89
C MET A 445 22.89 -6.21 -7.04
N ASP A 446 24.13 -6.60 -7.34
CA ASP A 446 24.57 -8.00 -7.24
C ASP A 446 24.82 -8.34 -5.76
N LEU A 447 23.81 -8.95 -5.11
CA LEU A 447 23.88 -9.36 -3.71
C LEU A 447 24.53 -10.73 -3.51
N THR A 448 25.00 -11.38 -4.57
CA THR A 448 25.71 -12.67 -4.47
C THR A 448 27.17 -12.49 -4.01
N LYS A 449 27.65 -11.24 -3.98
CA LYS A 449 29.03 -10.88 -3.62
C LYS A 449 29.05 -9.67 -2.70
N LEU A 450 30.14 -9.51 -1.95
CA LEU A 450 30.39 -8.31 -1.16
C LEU A 450 30.83 -7.15 -2.07
N PRO A 451 30.28 -5.93 -1.90
CA PRO A 451 30.72 -4.74 -2.62
C PRO A 451 32.13 -4.27 -2.29
#